data_AF-A0A4Q4UXL4-F1
#
_entry.id   AF-A0A4Q4UXL4-F1
#
_cell.length_a   1.000
_cell.length_b   1.000
_cell.length_c   1.000
_cell.angle_alpha   90.00
_cell.angle_beta   90.00
_cell.angle_gamma   90.00
#
_symmetry.space_group_name_H-M   'P 1'
#
loop_
_entity.id
_entity.type
_entity.pdbx_description
1 polymer ?
#
loop_
_entity_poly.entity_id
_entity_poly.type
_entity_poly.pdbx_seq_one_letter_code
_entity_poly.pdbx_strand_id
1 'polypeptide(L)'
;MLGEIRAIGNFLTRGLGGSPFENRQFQVMAEEAQIPIRQNRRRPASDDADPPGPSQPKRTRESKPDHRCVPCTLMFSEQGLKYLNSPNGFRHRTRAECMASRTEGCRMCEFIFLVVYKEHDKNWGDDDHLIFRNFRSAHSRSTASGIQLPGIYGLKGCLESEPDKCIITMYPFAKKGNPIGAIVPRRPLHRDVQSGNVFAAAKSLIKNCMNPDKPHKHCQYSRDNLLPTRVLDVGKPEDLHPTVKLKVNETETHAPYLALSYCWGKQPKPTAPVQPLLLRRDTLQDLTCDIRLEGLQQSIQDAILVTRNIEHAARSAC
;
A
#
# COMPACT_ATOMS: atom_id res chain seq x y z
N MET A 1 21.03 6.61 -1.56
CA MET A 1 20.08 5.80 -2.34
C MET A 1 18.82 5.47 -1.54
N LEU A 2 18.06 6.50 -1.17
CA LEU A 2 16.66 6.34 -0.74
C LEU A 2 15.84 6.30 -2.04
N GLY A 3 14.93 5.34 -2.20
CA GLY A 3 13.94 5.41 -3.27
C GLY A 3 12.87 6.44 -2.93
N GLU A 4 12.10 6.85 -3.94
CA GLU A 4 10.99 7.82 -3.90
C GLU A 4 10.37 8.05 -2.52
N ILE A 5 10.61 9.22 -1.93
CA ILE A 5 9.89 9.65 -0.73
C ILE A 5 8.52 10.14 -1.20
N ARG A 6 7.44 9.65 -0.60
CA ARG A 6 6.07 10.15 -0.83
C ARG A 6 5.56 10.85 0.41
N ALA A 7 5.02 12.03 0.21
CA ALA A 7 4.19 12.73 1.18
C ALA A 7 2.75 12.17 1.11
N ILE A 8 2.07 12.13 2.24
CA ILE A 8 0.62 11.98 2.31
C ILE A 8 0.15 13.24 3.06
N GLY A 9 -0.57 14.11 2.37
CA GLY A 9 -1.22 15.27 2.99
C GLY A 9 -2.38 14.81 3.87
N ASN A 10 -2.32 15.13 5.16
CA ASN A 10 -3.46 14.93 6.06
C ASN A 10 -4.32 16.20 6.06
N PHE A 11 -5.55 16.08 5.57
CA PHE A 11 -6.62 17.04 5.87
C PHE A 11 -6.99 16.90 7.35
N LEU A 12 -6.76 17.95 8.13
CA LEU A 12 -7.22 18.06 9.52
C LEU A 12 -8.69 18.47 9.54
N THR A 13 -9.57 17.59 10.01
CA THR A 13 -10.84 17.98 10.63
C THR A 13 -10.61 18.20 12.13
N ARG A 14 -11.00 19.37 12.65
CA ARG A 14 -10.91 19.76 14.06
C ARG A 14 -12.20 19.38 14.81
N GLY A 15 -12.04 18.82 16.02
CA GLY A 15 -12.96 18.85 17.18
C GLY A 15 -14.18 17.92 17.11
N LEU A 16 -14.66 17.24 18.17
CA LEU A 16 -14.45 17.28 19.63
C LEU A 16 -14.75 15.88 20.21
N GLY A 17 -14.31 15.62 21.46
CA GLY A 17 -14.29 14.28 22.07
C GLY A 17 -15.64 13.67 22.48
N GLY A 18 -15.60 12.35 22.72
CA GLY A 18 -16.71 11.56 23.29
C GLY A 18 -16.59 10.07 22.95
N SER A 19 -16.82 9.22 23.95
CA SER A 19 -16.84 7.74 23.98
C SER A 19 -17.43 7.01 22.74
N PRO A 20 -17.02 5.76 22.42
CA PRO A 20 -17.54 5.03 21.27
C PRO A 20 -18.72 4.14 21.68
N PHE A 21 -19.95 4.56 21.39
CA PHE A 21 -21.04 3.67 20.97
C PHE A 21 -22.15 4.54 20.36
N GLU A 22 -22.72 4.03 19.27
CA GLU A 22 -23.96 4.46 18.58
C GLU A 22 -23.82 5.10 17.19
N ASN A 23 -24.23 4.29 16.21
CA ASN A 23 -24.76 4.69 14.92
C ASN A 23 -25.93 5.66 15.11
N ARG A 24 -25.89 6.85 14.51
CA ARG A 24 -27.11 7.52 14.03
C ARG A 24 -26.85 8.23 12.69
N GLN A 25 -27.70 7.87 11.73
CA GLN A 25 -28.02 8.66 10.55
C GLN A 25 -28.38 10.09 10.95
N PHE A 26 -27.86 11.07 10.21
CA PHE A 26 -28.58 12.32 10.00
C PHE A 26 -28.59 12.68 8.52
N GLN A 27 -29.82 12.80 8.03
CA GLN A 27 -30.20 13.31 6.74
C GLN A 27 -30.51 14.79 6.90
N VAL A 28 -29.93 15.65 6.05
CA VAL A 28 -30.39 17.02 5.86
C VAL A 28 -30.52 17.26 4.35
N MET A 29 -31.72 17.68 3.96
CA MET A 29 -32.17 17.98 2.61
C MET A 29 -32.09 19.49 2.35
N ALA A 30 -32.10 19.84 1.05
CA ALA A 30 -32.22 21.15 0.41
C ALA A 30 -30.92 21.97 0.33
N GLU A 31 -30.57 22.66 -0.76
CA GLU A 31 -31.35 23.10 -1.93
C GLU A 31 -30.41 23.33 -3.13
N GLU A 32 -31.01 23.38 -4.32
CA GLU A 32 -30.39 23.37 -5.64
C GLU A 32 -29.67 24.69 -6.00
N ALA A 33 -28.51 24.57 -6.65
CA ALA A 33 -27.97 25.60 -7.53
C ALA A 33 -27.33 24.92 -8.76
N GLN A 34 -27.99 25.06 -9.90
CA GLN A 34 -27.58 24.58 -11.22
C GLN A 34 -26.50 25.50 -11.82
N ILE A 35 -25.34 24.98 -12.27
CA ILE A 35 -24.58 25.49 -13.44
C ILE A 35 -23.66 24.34 -13.98
N PRO A 36 -23.17 24.36 -15.25
CA PRO A 36 -23.75 23.67 -16.40
C PRO A 36 -22.91 22.50 -16.94
N ILE A 37 -23.58 21.69 -17.76
CA ILE A 37 -23.07 20.56 -18.54
C ILE A 37 -21.85 20.95 -19.39
N ARG A 38 -20.72 20.26 -19.21
CA ARG A 38 -19.64 20.20 -20.21
C ARG A 38 -19.50 18.78 -20.73
N GLN A 39 -19.63 18.69 -22.05
CA GLN A 39 -19.90 17.51 -22.84
C GLN A 39 -18.71 16.54 -22.91
N ASN A 40 -19.07 15.26 -22.90
CA ASN A 40 -18.21 14.13 -23.27
C ASN A 40 -17.56 14.35 -24.65
N ARG A 41 -16.24 14.53 -24.69
CA ARG A 41 -15.47 14.27 -25.91
C ARG A 41 -15.27 12.77 -26.06
N ARG A 42 -16.15 12.15 -26.86
CA ARG A 42 -15.94 10.84 -27.48
C ARG A 42 -14.63 10.88 -28.29
N ARG A 43 -13.78 9.86 -28.13
CA ARG A 43 -12.72 9.55 -29.11
C ARG A 43 -13.35 8.78 -30.28
N PRO A 44 -13.10 9.13 -31.54
CA PRO A 44 -13.52 8.30 -32.67
C PRO A 44 -12.70 7.01 -32.72
N ALA A 45 -13.36 5.93 -33.14
CA ALA A 45 -12.71 4.72 -33.62
C ALA A 45 -12.09 4.98 -35.00
N SER A 46 -10.92 4.41 -35.24
CA SER A 46 -10.40 4.16 -36.58
C SER A 46 -9.70 2.80 -36.55
N ASP A 47 -10.34 1.84 -37.21
CA ASP A 47 -9.70 0.65 -37.74
C ASP A 47 -8.63 1.06 -38.75
N ASP A 48 -7.43 0.50 -38.64
CA ASP A 48 -6.65 -0.01 -39.77
C ASP A 48 -5.46 -0.81 -39.22
N ALA A 49 -5.31 -2.02 -39.77
CA ALA A 49 -4.28 -2.98 -39.42
C ALA A 49 -2.96 -2.64 -40.11
N ASP A 50 -1.85 -2.66 -39.36
CA ASP A 50 -0.50 -2.73 -39.92
C ASP A 50 0.46 -3.52 -38.96
N PRO A 51 1.48 -4.21 -39.51
CA PRO A 51 2.22 -5.30 -38.86
C PRO A 51 3.27 -4.84 -37.83
N PRO A 52 3.78 -5.76 -36.97
CA PRO A 52 4.61 -5.39 -35.82
C PRO A 52 6.01 -4.95 -36.25
N GLY A 53 6.27 -3.65 -36.20
CA GLY A 53 7.61 -3.05 -36.31
C GLY A 53 8.48 -3.30 -35.06
N PRO A 54 9.82 -3.24 -35.20
CA PRO A 54 10.75 -3.73 -34.19
C PRO A 54 10.70 -2.91 -32.90
N SER A 55 10.71 -3.64 -31.78
CA SER A 55 10.73 -3.13 -30.41
C SER A 55 11.82 -2.08 -30.20
N GLN A 56 11.40 -0.83 -29.98
CA GLN A 56 12.27 0.23 -29.50
C GLN A 56 12.86 -0.18 -28.13
N PRO A 57 14.18 -0.09 -27.93
CA PRO A 57 14.80 -0.47 -26.68
C PRO A 57 14.30 0.46 -25.56
N LYS A 58 13.81 -0.14 -24.47
CA LYS A 58 13.48 0.54 -23.22
C LYS A 58 14.66 1.43 -22.82
N ARG A 59 14.50 2.74 -23.00
CA ARG A 59 15.47 3.78 -22.63
C ARG A 59 15.87 3.54 -21.18
N THR A 60 17.05 2.94 -20.98
CA THR A 60 17.59 2.67 -19.66
C THR A 60 17.96 4.04 -19.10
N ARG A 61 17.09 4.59 -18.26
CA ARG A 61 17.33 5.86 -17.60
C ARG A 61 18.48 5.62 -16.63
N GLU A 62 19.71 5.90 -17.07
CA GLU A 62 20.89 5.91 -16.22
C GLU A 62 20.56 6.68 -14.94
N SER A 63 20.62 5.98 -13.81
CA SER A 63 20.33 6.57 -12.52
C SER A 63 21.51 7.47 -12.16
N LYS A 64 21.37 8.78 -12.43
CA LYS A 64 22.29 9.79 -11.89
C LYS A 64 22.48 9.55 -10.38
N PRO A 65 23.72 9.68 -9.86
CA PRO A 65 23.99 9.49 -8.44
C PRO A 65 23.07 10.38 -7.59
N ASP A 66 22.56 9.81 -6.50
CA ASP A 66 21.66 10.45 -5.53
C ASP A 66 22.43 11.51 -4.73
N HIS A 67 22.66 12.68 -5.34
CA HIS A 67 23.37 13.80 -4.72
C HIS A 67 22.54 14.41 -3.59
N ARG A 68 23.18 14.64 -2.45
CA ARG A 68 22.57 15.20 -1.24
C ARG A 68 23.53 16.19 -0.58
N CYS A 69 22.99 17.32 -0.13
CA CYS A 69 23.73 18.27 0.69
C CYS A 69 24.02 17.69 2.09
N VAL A 70 24.98 18.30 2.80
CA VAL A 70 25.45 17.84 4.12
C VAL A 70 24.30 17.65 5.12
N PRO A 71 23.34 18.59 5.31
CA PRO A 71 22.22 18.38 6.22
C PRO A 71 21.31 17.20 5.85
N CYS A 72 21.03 17.02 4.55
CA CYS A 72 20.22 15.90 4.07
C CYS A 72 20.92 14.55 4.25
N THR A 73 22.26 14.50 4.16
CA THR A 73 23.03 13.30 4.49
C THR A 73 23.04 13.05 5.99
N LEU A 74 23.28 14.09 6.79
CA LEU A 74 23.33 14.01 8.25
C LEU A 74 22.00 13.56 8.86
N MET A 75 20.86 14.04 8.35
CA MET A 75 19.52 13.66 8.83
C MET A 75 19.29 12.14 8.81
N PHE A 76 19.97 11.45 7.90
CA PHE A 76 19.90 10.01 7.69
C PHE A 76 21.17 9.26 8.16
N SER A 77 21.78 9.75 9.24
CA SER A 77 22.90 9.11 9.95
C SER A 77 22.51 8.76 11.39
N GLU A 78 23.36 8.02 12.10
CA GLU A 78 23.17 7.77 13.53
C GLU A 78 23.14 9.06 14.35
N GLN A 79 23.98 10.04 13.99
CA GLN A 79 23.98 11.35 14.64
C GLN A 79 22.69 12.12 14.34
N GLY A 80 22.21 12.07 13.09
CA GLY A 80 20.90 12.62 12.71
C GLY A 80 19.75 12.01 13.50
N LEU A 81 19.77 10.69 13.71
CA LEU A 81 18.77 9.98 14.51
C LEU A 81 18.73 10.48 15.97
N LYS A 82 19.88 10.84 16.56
CA LYS A 82 19.91 11.44 17.91
C LYS A 82 19.19 12.79 17.93
N TYR A 83 19.47 13.68 16.98
CA TYR A 83 18.77 14.97 16.87
C TYR A 83 17.28 14.81 16.58
N LEU A 84 16.92 13.91 15.66
CA LEU A 84 15.53 13.63 15.28
C LEU A 84 14.66 13.14 16.44
N ASN A 85 15.25 12.48 17.45
CA ASN A 85 14.56 12.03 18.66
C ASN A 85 14.75 12.98 19.85
N SER A 86 15.53 14.07 19.69
CA SER A 86 15.72 15.07 20.74
C SER A 86 14.50 16.00 20.85
N PRO A 87 14.28 16.68 21.99
CA PRO A 87 13.21 17.68 22.14
C PRO A 87 13.28 18.79 21.08
N ASN A 88 14.51 19.21 20.73
CA ASN A 88 14.77 20.26 19.75
C ASN A 88 14.53 19.81 18.31
N GLY A 89 14.48 18.50 18.05
CA GLY A 89 14.40 17.94 16.71
C GLY A 89 15.68 18.13 15.88
N PHE A 90 15.64 17.68 14.63
CA PHE A 90 16.69 17.91 13.66
C PHE A 90 16.43 19.24 12.94
N ARG A 91 17.27 20.23 13.21
CA ARG A 91 17.24 21.53 12.53
C ARG A 91 17.83 21.39 11.13
N HIS A 92 16.97 21.50 10.12
CA HIS A 92 17.33 21.52 8.71
C HIS A 92 17.46 22.98 8.24
N ARG A 93 17.70 23.15 6.94
CA ARG A 93 17.90 24.44 6.24
C ARG A 93 16.67 25.33 6.21
N THR A 94 16.91 26.63 5.99
CA THR A 94 15.87 27.60 5.61
C THR A 94 15.37 27.38 4.19
N ARG A 95 14.36 28.15 3.77
CA ARG A 95 13.85 28.09 2.39
C ARG A 95 14.93 28.50 1.38
N ALA A 96 15.62 29.62 1.63
CA ALA A 96 16.67 30.11 0.73
C ALA A 96 17.81 29.10 0.59
N GLU A 97 18.28 28.55 1.72
CA GLU A 97 19.34 27.54 1.74
C GLU A 97 18.92 26.20 1.11
N CYS A 98 17.66 25.80 1.27
CA CYS A 98 17.10 24.60 0.64
C CYS A 98 16.98 24.79 -0.88
N MET A 99 16.60 25.99 -1.32
CA MET A 99 16.58 26.36 -2.74
C MET A 99 17.98 26.34 -3.34
N ALA A 100 18.98 26.89 -2.64
CA ALA A 100 20.38 26.84 -3.08
C ALA A 100 20.89 25.39 -3.19
N SER A 101 20.64 24.54 -2.18
CA SER A 101 20.98 23.11 -2.27
C SER A 101 20.27 22.39 -3.41
N ARG A 102 19.02 22.79 -3.73
CA ARG A 102 18.29 22.24 -4.87
C ARG A 102 18.97 22.62 -6.18
N THR A 103 19.38 23.88 -6.35
CA THR A 103 20.09 24.31 -7.57
C THR A 103 21.45 23.64 -7.72
N GLU A 104 22.10 23.29 -6.60
CA GLU A 104 23.32 22.47 -6.56
C GLU A 104 23.05 20.97 -6.84
N GLY A 105 21.78 20.55 -6.93
CA GLY A 105 21.39 19.19 -7.32
C GLY A 105 20.99 18.27 -6.16
N CYS A 106 20.78 18.78 -4.94
CA CYS A 106 20.30 17.97 -3.82
C CYS A 106 18.85 17.53 -4.05
N ARG A 107 18.65 16.25 -4.34
CA ARG A 107 17.32 15.67 -4.64
C ARG A 107 16.38 15.66 -3.44
N MET A 108 16.93 15.61 -2.23
CA MET A 108 16.13 15.67 -1.00
C MET A 108 15.61 17.08 -0.75
N CYS A 109 16.44 18.10 -0.92
CA CYS A 109 16.02 19.50 -0.86
C CYS A 109 15.02 19.82 -1.96
N GLU A 110 15.21 19.29 -3.18
CA GLU A 110 14.21 19.40 -4.25
C GLU A 110 12.85 18.83 -3.82
N PHE A 111 12.83 17.62 -3.26
CA PHE A 111 11.61 16.99 -2.77
C PHE A 111 10.95 17.81 -1.64
N ILE A 112 11.72 18.17 -0.61
CA ILE A 112 11.20 18.95 0.54
C ILE A 112 10.61 20.26 0.06
N PHE A 113 11.33 20.98 -0.80
CA PHE A 113 10.87 22.25 -1.37
C PHE A 113 9.57 22.08 -2.14
N LEU A 114 9.47 21.07 -3.02
CA LEU A 114 8.26 20.84 -3.81
C LEU A 114 7.05 20.52 -2.94
N VAL A 115 7.21 19.69 -1.90
CA VAL A 115 6.10 19.32 -1.02
C VAL A 115 5.64 20.51 -0.17
N VAL A 116 6.58 21.19 0.49
CA VAL A 116 6.24 22.32 1.37
C VAL A 116 5.63 23.48 0.58
N TYR A 117 6.21 23.80 -0.59
CA TYR A 117 5.77 24.94 -1.40
C TYR A 117 4.47 24.65 -2.18
N LYS A 118 4.33 23.47 -2.81
CA LYS A 118 3.18 23.20 -3.68
C LYS A 118 1.94 22.68 -2.95
N GLU A 119 2.09 21.91 -1.88
CA GLU A 119 0.95 21.20 -1.27
C GLU A 119 0.32 21.98 -0.11
N HIS A 120 1.03 22.98 0.44
CA HIS A 120 0.60 23.67 1.65
C HIS A 120 0.44 25.19 1.55
N ASP A 121 0.78 25.83 0.42
CA ASP A 121 0.65 27.28 0.18
C ASP A 121 1.05 28.13 1.39
N LYS A 122 2.10 27.70 2.09
CA LYS A 122 2.54 28.30 3.34
C LYS A 122 3.67 29.26 3.04
N ASN A 123 3.61 30.42 3.69
CA ASN A 123 4.71 31.38 3.80
C ASN A 123 5.85 30.76 4.61
N TRP A 124 6.52 29.74 4.04
CA TRP A 124 7.84 29.34 4.50
C TRP A 124 8.75 30.53 4.21
N GLY A 125 9.01 31.34 5.23
CA GLY A 125 9.86 32.52 5.14
C GLY A 125 11.27 32.14 4.74
N ASP A 126 11.98 33.06 4.08
CA ASP A 126 13.31 32.78 3.54
C ASP A 126 14.33 32.40 4.63
N ASP A 127 14.11 32.86 5.87
CA ASP A 127 14.99 32.64 7.04
C ASP A 127 14.43 31.64 8.07
N ASP A 128 13.23 31.09 7.85
CA ASP A 128 12.60 30.18 8.81
C ASP A 128 13.08 28.73 8.60
N HIS A 129 13.52 28.08 9.68
CA HIS A 129 14.15 26.77 9.60
C HIS A 129 13.12 25.65 9.65
N LEU A 130 13.35 24.60 8.87
CA LEU A 130 12.59 23.36 8.98
C LEU A 130 13.12 22.51 10.13
N ILE A 131 12.24 22.13 11.06
CA ILE A 131 12.57 21.21 12.15
C ILE A 131 11.90 19.86 11.89
N PHE A 132 12.70 18.81 11.71
CA PHE A 132 12.21 17.44 11.56
C PHE A 132 12.24 16.68 12.88
N ARG A 133 11.17 15.95 13.17
CA ARG A 133 11.07 15.04 14.32
C ARG A 133 10.66 13.65 13.87
N ASN A 134 11.31 12.65 14.45
CA ASN A 134 10.94 11.26 14.22
C ASN A 134 9.63 10.95 14.94
N PHE A 135 8.75 10.22 14.28
CA PHE A 135 7.52 9.71 14.88
C PHE A 135 7.27 8.27 14.46
N ARG A 136 6.62 7.52 15.33
CA ARG A 136 6.10 6.19 15.00
C ARG A 136 4.60 6.32 14.73
N SER A 137 4.16 5.83 13.58
CA SER A 137 2.72 5.60 13.38
C SER A 137 2.25 4.51 14.34
N ALA A 138 1.06 4.68 14.94
CA ALA A 138 0.45 3.70 15.84
C ALA A 138 0.28 2.30 15.22
N HIS A 139 0.32 2.20 13.90
CA HIS A 139 0.28 0.96 13.12
C HIS A 139 1.62 0.21 13.07
N SER A 140 2.72 0.84 13.51
CA SER A 140 4.06 0.24 13.57
C SER A 140 4.38 -0.42 14.92
N ARG A 141 3.35 -0.77 15.71
CA ARG A 141 3.47 -1.51 16.97
C ARG A 141 3.69 -3.01 16.74
N SER A 142 4.67 -3.36 15.89
CA SER A 142 5.20 -4.72 15.92
C SER A 142 6.04 -4.84 17.19
N THR A 143 5.39 -5.27 18.27
CA THR A 143 6.01 -5.63 19.56
C THR A 143 6.47 -7.08 19.55
N ALA A 144 7.03 -7.55 18.43
CA ALA A 144 7.83 -8.76 18.45
C ALA A 144 9.09 -8.43 19.26
N SER A 145 9.07 -8.82 20.54
CA SER A 145 10.17 -8.81 21.52
C SER A 145 10.32 -7.63 22.48
N GLY A 146 9.47 -6.59 22.45
CA GLY A 146 9.57 -5.48 23.42
C GLY A 146 10.87 -4.65 23.34
N ILE A 147 11.79 -5.00 22.44
CA ILE A 147 13.01 -4.25 22.17
C ILE A 147 12.65 -3.10 21.23
N GLN A 148 12.63 -1.90 21.77
CA GLN A 148 12.46 -0.67 21.02
C GLN A 148 13.72 -0.45 20.16
N LEU A 149 13.74 -1.01 18.95
CA LEU A 149 14.86 -0.80 18.05
C LEU A 149 14.97 0.70 17.71
N PRO A 150 16.13 1.35 17.90
CA PRO A 150 16.33 2.73 17.48
C PRO A 150 16.25 2.82 15.95
N GLY A 151 15.50 3.79 15.43
CA GLY A 151 15.37 3.95 13.98
C GLY A 151 14.50 5.14 13.57
N ILE A 152 14.58 5.49 12.29
CA ILE A 152 13.80 6.53 11.62
C ILE A 152 12.58 5.88 10.97
N TYR A 153 11.38 6.13 11.51
CA TYR A 153 10.14 5.46 11.09
C TYR A 153 9.29 6.34 10.16
N GLY A 154 9.10 7.57 10.59
CA GLY A 154 8.45 8.64 9.86
C GLY A 154 9.00 9.95 10.38
N LEU A 155 9.04 10.96 9.52
CA LEU A 155 9.48 12.31 9.87
C LEU A 155 8.32 13.27 9.73
N LYS A 156 8.05 14.06 10.77
CA LYS A 156 7.20 15.25 10.68
C LYS A 156 8.10 16.47 10.64
N GLY A 157 7.89 17.33 9.66
CA GLY A 157 8.54 18.64 9.58
C GLY A 157 7.56 19.74 9.98
N CYS A 158 8.01 20.64 10.84
CA CYS A 158 7.36 21.92 11.15
C CYS A 158 8.33 23.07 10.89
N LEU A 159 7.80 24.29 10.83
CA LEU A 159 8.62 25.50 10.82
C LEU A 159 9.03 25.85 12.26
N GLU A 160 10.21 26.46 12.42
CA GLU A 160 10.71 26.91 13.72
C GLU A 160 9.76 27.95 14.34
N SER A 161 9.15 28.81 13.51
CA SER A 161 8.12 29.78 13.93
C SER A 161 6.74 29.19 14.26
N GLU A 162 6.40 28.01 13.71
CA GLU A 162 5.09 27.34 13.88
C GLU A 162 5.27 25.87 14.32
N PRO A 163 5.79 25.61 15.54
CA PRO A 163 6.23 24.28 15.95
C PRO A 163 5.09 23.24 16.02
N ASP A 164 3.86 23.68 16.28
CA ASP A 164 2.67 22.82 16.40
C ASP A 164 2.04 22.45 15.05
N LYS A 165 2.43 23.12 13.97
CA LYS A 165 1.86 22.90 12.64
C LYS A 165 2.80 22.03 11.79
N CYS A 166 2.43 20.77 11.63
CA CYS A 166 3.10 19.86 10.70
C CYS A 166 2.85 20.31 9.25
N ILE A 167 3.92 20.59 8.51
CA ILE A 167 3.87 21.07 7.11
C ILE A 167 4.43 20.06 6.11
N ILE A 168 5.07 19.00 6.58
CA ILE A 168 5.53 17.90 5.74
C ILE A 168 5.57 16.62 6.56
N THR A 169 5.13 15.51 5.97
CA THR A 169 5.31 14.18 6.56
C THR A 169 6.03 13.28 5.56
N MET A 170 7.12 12.64 6.00
CA MET A 170 7.95 11.78 5.16
C MET A 170 8.01 10.37 5.76
N TYR A 171 7.94 9.36 4.89
CA TYR A 171 8.10 7.96 5.26
C TYR A 171 9.32 7.37 4.53
N PRO A 172 10.54 7.55 5.07
CA PRO A 172 11.74 7.05 4.42
C PRO A 172 11.74 5.52 4.40
N PHE A 173 12.38 4.94 3.38
CA PHE A 173 12.61 3.51 3.28
C PHE A 173 13.98 3.21 2.70
N ALA A 174 14.54 2.07 3.07
CA ALA A 174 15.83 1.59 2.59
C ALA A 174 15.66 0.36 1.70
N LYS A 175 16.32 0.32 0.54
CA LYS A 175 16.43 -0.91 -0.24
C LYS A 175 17.29 -1.93 0.51
N LYS A 176 17.06 -3.22 0.23
CA LYS A 176 17.92 -4.30 0.77
C LYS A 176 19.38 -4.05 0.38
N GLY A 177 20.30 -4.27 1.32
CA GLY A 177 21.73 -4.02 1.13
C GLY A 177 22.17 -2.56 1.24
N ASN A 178 21.25 -1.61 1.43
CA ASN A 178 21.64 -0.22 1.68
C ASN A 178 22.11 -0.05 3.14
N PRO A 179 23.27 0.59 3.40
CA PRO A 179 23.76 0.83 4.76
C PRO A 179 22.76 1.56 5.67
N ILE A 180 21.95 2.47 5.12
CA ILE A 180 20.91 3.19 5.88
C ILE A 180 19.82 2.25 6.41
N GLY A 181 19.69 1.04 5.86
CA GLY A 181 18.71 0.04 6.26
C GLY A 181 18.89 -0.45 7.69
N ALA A 182 20.02 -0.15 8.33
CA ALA A 182 20.27 -0.36 9.76
C ALA A 182 19.45 0.60 10.64
N ILE A 183 19.27 1.85 10.21
CA ILE A 183 18.52 2.87 10.98
C ILE A 183 17.16 3.21 10.36
N VAL A 184 16.90 2.87 9.10
CA VAL A 184 15.59 3.02 8.43
C VAL A 184 14.99 1.63 8.22
N PRO A 185 14.04 1.19 9.05
CA PRO A 185 13.51 -0.18 9.00
C PRO A 185 12.54 -0.40 7.84
N ARG A 186 11.82 0.64 7.38
CA ARG A 186 10.84 0.50 6.30
C ARG A 186 11.54 0.10 5.00
N ARG A 187 10.89 -0.79 4.24
CA ARG A 187 11.35 -1.24 2.91
C ARG A 187 10.44 -0.68 1.81
N PRO A 188 10.95 -0.49 0.58
CA PRO A 188 10.14 -0.03 -0.54
C PRO A 188 8.91 -0.93 -0.73
N LEU A 189 7.78 -0.33 -1.08
CA LEU A 189 6.60 -1.09 -1.48
C LEU A 189 6.82 -1.63 -2.89
N HIS A 190 6.66 -2.95 -3.05
CA HIS A 190 6.57 -3.57 -4.37
C HIS A 190 5.17 -3.27 -4.93
N ARG A 191 5.10 -2.41 -5.95
CA ARG A 191 3.83 -2.03 -6.60
C ARG A 191 3.32 -3.11 -7.53
N ASP A 192 4.25 -3.82 -8.17
CA ASP A 192 3.93 -4.98 -8.98
C ASP A 192 3.74 -6.19 -8.07
N VAL A 193 2.52 -6.31 -7.57
CA VAL A 193 2.08 -7.40 -6.69
C VAL A 193 1.95 -8.73 -7.43
N GLN A 194 1.96 -8.71 -8.77
CA GLN A 194 1.89 -9.91 -9.61
C GLN A 194 3.29 -10.46 -9.95
N SER A 195 4.37 -9.76 -9.58
CA SER A 195 5.73 -10.22 -9.85
C SER A 195 6.09 -11.53 -9.14
N GLY A 196 6.88 -12.38 -9.81
CA GLY A 196 7.36 -13.64 -9.23
C GLY A 196 8.12 -13.47 -7.91
N ASN A 197 8.82 -12.34 -7.72
CA ASN A 197 9.49 -12.01 -6.45
C ASN A 197 8.50 -11.79 -5.30
N VAL A 198 7.35 -11.16 -5.56
CA VAL A 198 6.30 -10.96 -4.55
C VAL A 198 5.67 -12.29 -4.19
N PHE A 199 5.36 -13.13 -5.18
CA PHE A 199 4.84 -14.48 -4.92
C PHE A 199 5.85 -15.35 -4.17
N ALA A 200 7.14 -15.30 -4.51
CA ALA A 200 8.19 -16.02 -3.79
C ALA A 200 8.29 -15.56 -2.33
N ALA A 201 8.22 -14.23 -2.08
CA ALA A 201 8.20 -13.69 -0.73
C ALA A 201 6.95 -14.12 0.05
N ALA A 202 5.77 -14.05 -0.56
CA ALA A 202 4.51 -14.50 0.04
C ALA A 202 4.56 -16.00 0.40
N LYS A 203 5.04 -16.85 -0.52
CA LYS A 203 5.24 -18.29 -0.29
C LYS A 203 6.21 -18.54 0.87
N SER A 204 7.33 -17.83 0.93
CA SER A 204 8.29 -17.95 2.02
C SER A 204 7.68 -17.55 3.37
N LEU A 205 6.86 -16.49 3.41
CA LEU A 205 6.17 -16.09 4.63
C LEU A 205 5.17 -17.16 5.09
N ILE A 206 4.36 -17.69 4.18
CA ILE A 206 3.39 -18.76 4.50
C ILE A 206 4.11 -20.01 5.01
N LYS A 207 5.18 -20.45 4.34
CA LYS A 207 6.00 -21.59 4.77
C LYS A 207 6.58 -21.39 6.16
N ASN A 208 7.07 -20.19 6.48
CA ASN A 208 7.59 -19.88 7.80
C ASN A 208 6.48 -19.85 8.87
N CYS A 209 5.32 -19.28 8.54
CA CYS A 209 4.16 -19.26 9.44
C CYS A 209 3.63 -20.67 9.75
N MET A 210 3.63 -21.55 8.75
CA MET A 210 3.12 -22.94 8.84
C MET A 210 4.21 -23.96 9.21
N ASN A 211 5.39 -23.51 9.63
CA ASN A 211 6.48 -24.43 10.00
C ASN A 211 6.07 -25.23 11.26
N PRO A 212 6.00 -26.57 11.19
CA PRO A 212 5.55 -27.40 12.31
C PRO A 212 6.51 -27.38 13.49
N ASP A 213 7.82 -27.21 13.24
CA ASP A 213 8.88 -27.23 14.26
C ASP A 213 9.02 -25.87 14.96
N LYS A 214 8.68 -24.79 14.25
CA LYS A 214 8.84 -23.42 14.76
C LYS A 214 7.70 -22.49 14.29
N PRO A 215 6.46 -22.72 14.75
CA PRO A 215 5.34 -21.86 14.39
C PRO A 215 5.54 -20.45 14.97
N HIS A 216 5.08 -19.43 14.24
CA HIS A 216 5.07 -18.08 14.78
C HIS A 216 4.12 -18.00 15.98
N LYS A 217 4.55 -17.36 17.08
CA LYS A 217 3.78 -17.23 18.33
C LYS A 217 2.33 -16.74 18.14
N HIS A 218 2.11 -15.86 17.17
CA HIS A 218 0.79 -15.28 16.87
C HIS A 218 0.04 -16.02 15.76
N CYS A 219 0.70 -16.90 15.01
CA CYS A 219 0.07 -17.77 14.04
C CYS A 219 -0.34 -19.06 14.75
N GLN A 220 -1.48 -19.02 15.43
CA GLN A 220 -2.15 -20.24 15.86
C GLN A 220 -2.83 -20.85 14.64
N TYR A 221 -2.06 -21.55 13.80
CA TYR A 221 -2.68 -22.30 12.72
C TYR A 221 -3.42 -23.48 13.35
N SER A 222 -4.74 -23.54 13.13
CA SER A 222 -5.54 -24.69 13.55
C SER A 222 -4.99 -25.91 12.82
N ARG A 223 -4.61 -26.97 13.54
CA ARG A 223 -4.18 -28.23 12.91
C ARG A 223 -5.33 -28.89 12.15
N ASP A 224 -6.56 -28.51 12.47
CA ASP A 224 -7.76 -28.91 11.75
C ASP A 224 -7.96 -28.04 10.52
N ASN A 225 -7.52 -28.55 9.38
CA ASN A 225 -7.79 -27.99 8.05
C ASN A 225 -9.20 -28.31 7.57
N LEU A 226 -10.18 -28.25 8.47
CA LEU A 226 -11.57 -28.52 8.13
C LEU A 226 -12.05 -27.44 7.17
N LEU A 227 -12.50 -27.85 5.99
CA LEU A 227 -13.04 -26.94 5.01
C LEU A 227 -14.37 -26.36 5.50
N PRO A 228 -14.63 -25.07 5.26
CA PRO A 228 -15.96 -24.52 5.41
C PRO A 228 -16.98 -25.32 4.56
N THR A 229 -18.26 -25.31 4.96
CA THR A 229 -19.36 -25.97 4.22
C THR A 229 -19.42 -25.54 2.75
N ARG A 230 -18.94 -24.33 2.44
CA ARG A 230 -18.94 -23.74 1.10
C ARG A 230 -17.59 -23.11 0.84
N VAL A 231 -16.90 -23.60 -0.19
CA VAL A 231 -15.60 -23.08 -0.61
C VAL A 231 -15.59 -22.96 -2.13
N LEU A 232 -14.81 -22.02 -2.66
CA LEU A 232 -14.56 -21.96 -4.09
C LEU A 232 -13.41 -22.90 -4.43
N ASP A 233 -13.68 -23.88 -5.29
CA ASP A 233 -12.65 -24.64 -5.97
C ASP A 233 -12.19 -23.81 -7.17
N VAL A 234 -10.92 -23.38 -7.12
CA VAL A 234 -10.34 -22.51 -8.15
C VAL A 234 -9.65 -23.30 -9.26
N GLY A 235 -9.69 -24.63 -9.24
CA GLY A 235 -8.99 -25.47 -10.22
C GLY A 235 -7.46 -25.37 -10.09
N LYS A 236 -6.73 -26.08 -10.95
CA LYS A 236 -5.28 -26.05 -10.94
C LYS A 236 -4.74 -25.06 -11.99
N PRO A 237 -3.61 -24.39 -11.73
CA PRO A 237 -2.96 -23.54 -12.72
C PRO A 237 -2.59 -24.29 -14.00
N GLU A 238 -2.35 -25.60 -13.91
CA GLU A 238 -1.94 -26.45 -15.04
C GLU A 238 -3.10 -26.87 -15.95
N ASP A 239 -4.35 -26.66 -15.52
CA ASP A 239 -5.51 -27.02 -16.32
C ASP A 239 -5.62 -26.08 -17.54
N LEU A 240 -5.84 -26.65 -18.73
CA LEU A 240 -6.02 -25.89 -19.98
C LEU A 240 -7.20 -24.90 -19.90
N HIS A 241 -8.22 -25.25 -19.10
CA HIS A 241 -9.42 -24.46 -18.85
C HIS A 241 -9.78 -24.55 -17.35
N PRO A 242 -9.10 -23.79 -16.47
CA PRO A 242 -9.30 -23.92 -15.03
C PRO A 242 -10.66 -23.31 -14.66
N THR A 243 -11.68 -24.17 -14.51
CA THR A 243 -13.03 -23.78 -14.11
C THR A 243 -13.05 -23.46 -12.63
N VAL A 244 -13.80 -22.41 -12.29
CA VAL A 244 -14.03 -22.01 -10.90
C VAL A 244 -15.42 -22.49 -10.53
N LYS A 245 -15.58 -23.16 -9.40
CA LYS A 245 -16.89 -23.66 -8.98
C LYS A 245 -17.06 -23.59 -7.48
N LEU A 246 -18.31 -23.47 -7.06
CA LEU A 246 -18.68 -23.64 -5.67
C LEU A 246 -18.62 -25.13 -5.32
N LYS A 247 -17.79 -25.47 -4.34
CA LYS A 247 -17.79 -26.77 -3.69
C LYS A 247 -18.58 -26.68 -2.39
N VAL A 248 -19.66 -27.46 -2.32
CA VAL A 248 -20.45 -27.64 -1.09
C VAL A 248 -19.98 -28.94 -0.43
N ASN A 249 -19.47 -28.83 0.79
CA ASN A 249 -19.04 -29.98 1.59
C ASN A 249 -20.22 -30.42 2.46
N GLU A 250 -20.74 -31.63 2.20
CA GLU A 250 -21.82 -32.25 2.99
C GLU A 250 -21.28 -32.98 4.23
N THR A 251 -20.00 -33.36 4.19
CA THR A 251 -19.29 -34.07 5.24
C THR A 251 -18.01 -33.33 5.60
N GLU A 252 -17.47 -33.66 6.77
CA GLU A 252 -16.20 -33.10 7.24
C GLU A 252 -15.08 -33.47 6.26
N THR A 253 -14.58 -32.45 5.58
CA THR A 253 -13.53 -32.59 4.58
C THR A 253 -12.33 -31.77 5.01
N HIS A 254 -11.14 -32.37 5.04
CA HIS A 254 -9.92 -31.68 5.41
C HIS A 254 -9.09 -31.34 4.17
N ALA A 255 -8.81 -30.05 3.97
CA ALA A 255 -7.85 -29.58 2.97
C ALA A 255 -7.36 -28.15 3.27
N PRO A 256 -6.15 -27.78 2.83
CA PRO A 256 -5.70 -26.39 2.87
C PRO A 256 -6.65 -25.49 2.07
N TYR A 257 -6.90 -24.30 2.60
CA TYR A 257 -7.68 -23.27 1.91
C TYR A 257 -7.15 -21.88 2.26
N LEU A 258 -7.43 -20.91 1.39
CA LEU A 258 -7.16 -19.50 1.64
C LEU A 258 -8.47 -18.77 1.92
N ALA A 259 -8.51 -18.04 3.02
CA ALA A 259 -9.62 -17.14 3.35
C ALA A 259 -9.26 -15.71 2.95
N LEU A 260 -10.14 -15.07 2.18
CA LEU A 260 -10.03 -13.66 1.84
C LEU A 260 -10.94 -12.84 2.75
N SER A 261 -10.36 -12.00 3.62
CA SER A 261 -11.12 -11.00 4.39
C SER A 261 -11.21 -9.71 3.59
N TYR A 262 -12.37 -9.44 2.98
CA TYR A 262 -12.59 -8.17 2.28
C TYR A 262 -13.99 -7.63 2.52
N CYS A 263 -14.11 -6.30 2.51
CA CYS A 263 -15.38 -5.62 2.63
C CYS A 263 -16.00 -5.48 1.24
N TRP A 264 -17.20 -6.02 1.06
CA TRP A 264 -17.96 -6.00 -0.20
C TRP A 264 -18.43 -4.60 -0.64
N GLY A 265 -18.31 -3.60 0.24
CA GLY A 265 -18.78 -2.25 0.00
C GLY A 265 -20.31 -2.16 -0.06
N LYS A 266 -20.82 -1.04 -0.59
CA LYS A 266 -22.27 -0.89 -0.84
C LYS A 266 -22.64 -1.71 -2.07
N GLN A 267 -23.80 -2.37 -2.04
CA GLN A 267 -24.30 -3.08 -3.21
C GLN A 267 -24.39 -2.13 -4.41
N PRO A 268 -23.86 -2.52 -5.59
CA PRO A 268 -23.98 -1.71 -6.79
C PRO A 268 -25.45 -1.51 -7.16
N LYS A 269 -25.74 -0.42 -7.88
CA LYS A 269 -27.06 -0.27 -8.51
C LYS A 269 -27.28 -1.42 -9.52
N PRO A 270 -28.52 -1.83 -9.77
CA PRO A 270 -28.82 -2.89 -10.76
C PRO A 270 -28.25 -2.62 -12.16
N THR A 271 -28.04 -1.34 -12.50
CA THR A 271 -27.47 -0.89 -13.77
C THR A 271 -25.94 -0.92 -13.82
N ALA A 272 -25.26 -1.35 -12.74
CA ALA A 272 -23.81 -1.43 -12.73
C ALA A 272 -23.32 -2.52 -13.69
N PRO A 273 -22.18 -2.30 -14.38
CA PRO A 273 -21.64 -3.24 -15.37
C PRO A 273 -21.19 -4.56 -14.76
N VAL A 274 -20.89 -4.59 -13.45
CA VAL A 274 -20.48 -5.80 -12.73
C VAL A 274 -21.29 -5.87 -11.43
N GLN A 275 -22.01 -6.98 -11.27
CA GLN A 275 -22.74 -7.29 -10.05
C GLN A 275 -21.90 -8.20 -9.15
N PRO A 276 -22.02 -8.11 -7.82
CA PRO A 276 -21.32 -9.02 -6.93
C PRO A 276 -21.83 -10.44 -7.12
N LEU A 277 -20.93 -11.42 -7.08
CA LEU A 277 -21.30 -12.83 -7.09
C LEU A 277 -22.02 -13.15 -5.77
N LEU A 278 -23.31 -13.47 -5.84
CA LEU A 278 -24.12 -13.78 -4.67
C LEU A 278 -24.58 -15.23 -4.72
N LEU A 279 -24.23 -15.97 -3.67
CA LEU A 279 -24.78 -17.29 -3.44
C LEU A 279 -26.21 -17.17 -2.90
N ARG A 280 -27.17 -17.66 -3.69
CA ARG A 280 -28.60 -17.70 -3.38
C ARG A 280 -29.12 -19.11 -3.67
N ARG A 281 -30.36 -19.40 -3.27
CA ARG A 281 -30.97 -20.72 -3.52
C ARG A 281 -31.14 -21.00 -5.02
N ASP A 282 -31.55 -19.98 -5.77
CA ASP A 282 -31.73 -20.02 -7.22
C ASP A 282 -30.41 -20.09 -7.98
N THR A 283 -29.32 -19.50 -7.46
CA THR A 283 -28.00 -19.53 -8.11
C THR A 283 -27.10 -20.69 -7.67
N LEU A 284 -27.51 -21.50 -6.68
CA LEU A 284 -26.66 -22.54 -6.10
C LEU A 284 -26.18 -23.57 -7.14
N GLN A 285 -27.10 -24.07 -7.96
CA GLN A 285 -26.80 -25.09 -8.95
C GLN A 285 -25.86 -24.55 -10.03
N ASP A 286 -26.14 -23.35 -10.54
CA ASP A 286 -25.30 -22.67 -11.54
C ASP A 286 -23.87 -22.48 -11.02
N LEU A 287 -23.73 -21.97 -9.78
CA LEU A 287 -22.42 -21.72 -9.17
C LEU A 287 -21.65 -23.01 -8.86
N THR A 288 -22.34 -24.14 -8.68
CA THR A 288 -21.72 -25.45 -8.48
C THR A 288 -21.24 -26.06 -9.81
N CYS A 289 -21.89 -25.71 -10.92
CA CYS A 289 -21.50 -26.13 -12.26
C CYS A 289 -20.27 -25.37 -12.76
N ASP A 290 -20.35 -24.04 -12.85
CA ASP A 290 -19.28 -23.19 -13.34
C ASP A 290 -19.47 -21.72 -12.94
N ILE A 291 -18.36 -21.03 -12.73
CA ILE A 291 -18.29 -19.61 -12.43
C ILE A 291 -17.36 -18.96 -13.44
N ARG A 292 -17.94 -18.22 -14.38
CA ARG A 292 -17.20 -17.49 -15.40
C ARG A 292 -16.34 -16.38 -14.77
N LEU A 293 -15.03 -16.51 -14.90
CA LEU A 293 -14.03 -15.60 -14.35
C LEU A 293 -14.22 -14.17 -14.87
N GLU A 294 -14.55 -14.02 -16.15
CA GLU A 294 -14.69 -12.72 -16.84
C GLU A 294 -15.85 -11.90 -16.29
N GLY A 295 -16.86 -12.57 -15.72
CA GLY A 295 -18.02 -11.93 -15.09
C GLY A 295 -17.79 -11.48 -13.65
N LEU A 296 -16.65 -11.84 -13.05
CA LEU A 296 -16.35 -11.53 -11.65
C LEU A 296 -15.74 -10.13 -11.50
N GLN A 297 -15.90 -9.56 -10.31
CA GLN A 297 -15.18 -8.35 -9.94
C GLN A 297 -13.66 -8.60 -9.97
N GLN A 298 -12.88 -7.60 -10.41
CA GLN A 298 -11.43 -7.71 -10.54
C GLN A 298 -10.74 -8.21 -9.26
N SER A 299 -11.20 -7.76 -8.08
CA SER A 299 -10.65 -8.20 -6.80
C SER A 299 -10.83 -9.70 -6.54
N ILE A 300 -11.92 -10.30 -7.03
CA ILE A 300 -12.18 -11.73 -6.93
C ILE A 300 -11.32 -12.49 -7.93
N GLN A 301 -11.18 -11.99 -9.16
CA GLN A 301 -10.28 -12.56 -10.17
C GLN A 301 -8.83 -12.56 -9.67
N ASP A 302 -8.38 -11.45 -9.08
CA ASP A 302 -7.04 -11.32 -8.49
C ASP A 302 -6.87 -12.29 -7.32
N ALA A 303 -7.88 -12.47 -6.47
CA ALA A 303 -7.82 -13.44 -5.38
C ALA A 303 -7.70 -14.88 -5.88
N ILE A 304 -8.45 -15.25 -6.93
CA ILE A 304 -8.36 -16.56 -7.58
C ILE A 304 -6.95 -16.78 -8.16
N LEU A 305 -6.42 -15.77 -8.87
CA LEU A 305 -5.05 -15.80 -9.41
C LEU A 305 -4.01 -15.99 -8.29
N VAL A 306 -4.14 -15.25 -7.19
CA VAL A 306 -3.24 -15.34 -6.05
C VAL A 306 -3.31 -16.72 -5.40
N THR A 307 -4.51 -17.26 -5.17
CA THR A 307 -4.71 -18.60 -4.62
C THR A 307 -4.03 -19.65 -5.49
N ARG A 308 -4.26 -19.63 -6.80
CA ARG A 308 -3.61 -20.53 -7.78
C ARG A 308 -2.09 -20.45 -7.71
N ASN A 309 -1.53 -19.24 -7.61
CA ASN A 309 -0.08 -19.04 -7.57
C ASN A 309 0.55 -19.49 -6.25
N ILE A 310 -0.14 -19.30 -5.12
CA ILE A 310 0.37 -19.63 -3.78
C ILE A 310 0.24 -21.14 -3.49
N GLU A 311 -0.88 -21.77 -3.85
CA GLU A 311 -1.16 -23.19 -3.54
C GLU A 311 -0.21 -24.19 -4.22
N HIS A 312 0.34 -23.85 -5.40
CA HIS A 312 1.31 -24.71 -6.10
C HIS A 312 2.53 -25.08 -5.22
N ALA A 313 2.86 -24.29 -4.18
CA ALA A 313 3.97 -24.59 -3.28
C ALA A 313 3.60 -25.42 -2.04
N ALA A 314 2.32 -25.42 -1.62
CA ALA A 314 1.88 -26.16 -0.43
C ALA A 314 1.81 -27.68 -0.70
N ARG A 315 1.54 -28.08 -1.94
CA ARG A 315 1.53 -29.49 -2.36
C ARG A 315 2.93 -30.08 -2.60
N SER A 316 3.97 -29.26 -2.70
CA SER A 316 5.36 -29.70 -2.92
C SER A 316 6.16 -29.87 -1.61
N ALA A 317 5.52 -29.69 -0.45
CA ALA A 317 6.16 -29.68 0.86
C ALA A 317 5.55 -30.68 1.86
N CYS A 318 4.66 -31.57 1.41
CA CYS A 318 4.27 -32.79 2.12
C CYS A 318 5.01 -33.99 1.52
#